data_AF-A0A973FP01-F1
#
_entry.id   AF-A0A973FP01-F1
#
_cell.length_a   1.000
_cell.length_b   1.000
_cell.length_c   1.000
_cell.angle_alpha   90.00
_cell.angle_beta   90.00
_cell.angle_gamma   90.00
#
_symmetry.space_group_name_H-M   'P 1'
#
loop_
_entity.id
_entity.type
_entity.pdbx_description
1 polymer ?
#
loop_
_entity_poly.entity_id
_entity_poly.type
_entity_poly.pdbx_seq_one_letter_code
_entity_poly.pdbx_strand_id
1 'polypeptide(L)' 'MRALITGINGFVGGHLAEHLLEVGGWEVWGLARSAAVNLPALVGHVQMVQADLADPAAVAR' A
#
# COMPACT_ATOMS: atom_id res chain seq x y z
N MET A 1 10.71 0.60 -10.37
CA MET A 1 9.69 -0.48 -10.43
C MET A 1 8.45 -0.03 -9.65
N ARG A 2 7.30 -0.68 -9.81
CA ARG A 2 6.05 -0.31 -9.12
C ARG A 2 5.56 -1.51 -8.30
N ALA A 3 5.18 -1.27 -7.05
CA ALA A 3 4.65 -2.30 -6.16
C ALA A 3 3.29 -1.86 -5.61
N LEU A 4 2.28 -2.74 -5.72
CA LEU A 4 1.00 -2.60 -5.03
C LEU A 4 0.98 -3.55 -3.84
N ILE A 5 0.91 -3.01 -2.63
CA ILE A 5 0.86 -3.77 -1.39
C ILE A 5 -0.58 -3.82 -0.90
N THR A 6 -1.17 -5.02 -0.97
CA THR A 6 -2.50 -5.28 -0.43
C THR A 6 -2.44 -5.40 1.09
N GLY A 7 -3.32 -4.70 1.81
CA GLY A 7 -3.29 -4.68 3.26
C GLY A 7 -2.08 -3.93 3.81
N ILE A 8 -1.69 -2.82 3.17
CA ILE A 8 -0.50 -2.02 3.52
C ILE A 8 -0.49 -1.53 4.99
N ASN A 9 -1.67 -1.30 5.57
CA ASN A 9 -1.81 -0.91 6.98
C ASN A 9 -1.69 -2.09 7.97
N GLY A 10 -1.53 -3.32 7.46
CA GLY A 10 -1.30 -4.51 8.27
C GLY A 10 0.17 -4.71 8.61
N PHE A 11 0.46 -5.62 9.55
CA PHE A 11 1.82 -5.86 10.06
C PHE A 11 2.84 -6.15 8.95
N VAL A 12 2.57 -7.13 8.10
CA VAL A 12 3.49 -7.53 7.02
C VAL A 12 3.54 -6.48 5.91
N GLY A 13 2.39 -5.93 5.53
CA GLY A 13 2.30 -4.94 4.46
C GLY A 13 3.06 -3.65 4.80
N GLY A 14 2.97 -3.20 6.05
CA GLY A 14 3.67 -2.03 6.56
C GLY A 14 5.19 -2.19 6.51
N HIS A 15 5.70 -3.29 7.08
CA HIS A 15 7.13 -3.57 7.06
C HIS A 15 7.68 -3.78 5.65
N LEU A 16 6.91 -4.40 4.74
CA LEU A 16 7.31 -4.50 3.35
C LEU A 16 7.39 -3.11 2.69
N ALA A 17 6.42 -2.23 2.95
CA ALA A 17 6.42 -0.88 2.40
C ALA A 17 7.63 -0.08 2.90
N GLU A 18 7.92 -0.12 4.19
CA GLU A 18 9.11 0.51 4.80
C GLU A 18 10.38 -0.01 4.11
N HIS A 19 10.53 -1.33 4.00
CA HIS A 19 11.69 -1.95 3.37
C HIS A 19 11.88 -1.54 1.89
N LEU A 20 10.79 -1.50 1.11
CA LEU A 20 10.88 -1.09 -0.30
C LEU A 20 11.23 0.39 -0.46
N LEU A 21 10.76 1.25 0.45
CA LEU A 21 11.12 2.67 0.48
C LEU A 21 12.60 2.85 0.84
N GLU A 22 13.09 2.10 1.83
CA GLU A 22 14.49 2.13 2.28
C GLU A 22 15.48 1.65 1.21
N VAL A 23 15.19 0.53 0.54
CA VAL A 23 16.03 0.00 -0.56
C VAL A 23 15.99 0.94 -1.77
N GLY A 24 14.89 1.66 -1.96
CA GLY A 24 14.73 2.61 -3.06
C GLY A 24 14.48 1.95 -4.42
N GLY A 25 14.18 2.78 -5.43
CA GLY A 25 13.86 2.32 -6.79
C GLY A 25 12.44 1.79 -6.97
N TRP A 26 11.60 1.90 -5.94
CA TRP A 26 10.20 1.51 -5.95
C TRP A 26 9.26 2.71 -5.81
N GLU A 27 8.25 2.74 -6.67
CA GLU A 27 7.05 3.53 -6.44
C GLU A 27 6.06 2.62 -5.69
N VAL A 28 5.79 2.94 -4.43
CA VAL A 28 4.96 2.10 -3.54
C VAL A 28 3.52 2.61 -3.52
N TRP A 29 2.61 1.70 -3.85
CA TRP A 29 1.17 1.87 -3.77
C TRP A 29 0.61 0.95 -2.69
N GLY A 30 -0.32 1.46 -1.90
CA GLY A 30 -0.99 0.73 -0.84
C GLY A 30 -2.46 0.53 -1.14
N LEU A 31 -2.97 -0.68 -0.91
CA LEU A 31 -4.41 -0.96 -0.97
C LEU A 31 -4.93 -1.28 0.42
N ALA A 32 -6.00 -0.57 0.81
CA ALA A 32 -6.74 -0.84 2.04
C ALA A 32 -8.21 -0.45 1.88
N ARG A 33 -9.06 -0.94 2.78
CA ARG A 33 -10.49 -0.56 2.82
C ARG A 33 -10.72 0.90 3.24
N SER A 34 -9.71 1.55 3.79
CA SER A 34 -9.69 2.97 4.13
C SER A 34 -8.55 3.66 3.38
N ALA A 35 -8.79 4.88 2.92
CA ALA A 35 -7.77 5.71 2.30
C ALA A 35 -6.71 6.23 3.30
N ALA A 36 -6.94 6.08 4.60
CA ALA A 36 -6.01 6.52 5.62
C ALA A 36 -4.74 5.65 5.63
N VAL A 37 -3.58 6.31 5.72
CA VAL A 37 -2.30 5.67 6.04
C VAL A 37 -2.16 5.66 7.56
N ASN A 38 -2.17 4.48 8.17
CA ASN A 38 -2.13 4.35 9.64
C ASN A 38 -0.70 4.20 10.20
N LEU A 39 0.31 4.20 9.33
CA LEU A 39 1.71 4.02 9.67
C LEU A 39 2.46 5.33 9.41
N PRO A 40 2.95 6.03 10.46
CA PRO A 40 3.61 7.32 10.31
C PRO A 40 4.77 7.32 9.31
N ALA A 41 5.54 6.23 9.24
CA ALA A 41 6.65 6.07 8.30
C ALA A 41 6.25 6.07 6.82
N LEU A 42 4.96 5.79 6.52
CA LEU A 42 4.45 5.71 5.15
C LEU A 42 3.72 6.99 4.71
N VAL A 43 3.38 7.88 5.64
CA VAL A 43 2.61 9.10 5.36
C VAL A 43 3.41 9.99 4.40
N GLY A 44 2.82 10.32 3.24
CA GLY A 44 3.46 11.14 2.21
C GLY A 44 4.47 10.39 1.32
N HIS A 45 4.75 9.12 1.61
CA HIS A 45 5.69 8.29 0.86
C HIS A 45 5.02 7.23 -0.03
N VAL A 46 3.72 6.97 0.19
CA VAL A 46 2.95 5.96 -0.55
C VAL A 46 1.69 6.56 -1.17
N GLN A 47 1.27 6.01 -2.31
CA GLN A 47 -0.01 6.31 -2.94
C GLN A 47 -1.08 5.33 -2.46
N MET A 48 -2.22 5.81 -1.96
CA MET A 48 -3.28 4.94 -1.43
C MET A 48 -4.39 4.70 -2.45
N VAL A 49 -4.78 3.44 -2.59
CA VAL A 49 -5.98 2.98 -3.30
C VAL A 49 -6.95 2.44 -2.26
N GLN A 50 -8.11 3.07 -2.17
CA GLN A 50 -9.20 2.56 -1.35
C GLN A 50 -9.97 1.51 -2.14
N ALA A 51 -9.89 0.25 -1.71
CA ALA A 51 -10.65 -0.85 -2.31
C ALA A 51 -10.80 -2.01 -1.31
N ASP A 52 -11.81 -2.84 -1.55
CA ASP A 52 -11.91 -4.17 -0.96
C ASP A 52 -11.46 -5.21 -2.00
N LEU A 53 -10.54 -6.10 -1.62
CA LEU A 53 -10.09 -7.18 -2.52
C LEU A 53 -11.21 -8.18 -2.82
N ALA A 54 -12.22 -8.26 -1.95
CA ALA A 54 -13.39 -9.09 -2.17
C ALA A 54 -14.39 -8.49 -3.15
N ASP A 55 -14.21 -7.24 -3.59
CA ASP A 55 -15.03 -6.60 -4.63
C ASP A 55 -14.38 -6.79 -6.02
N PRO A 56 -14.92 -7.68 -6.88
CA PRO A 56 -14.33 -7.97 -8.18
C PRO A 56 -14.33 -6.76 -9.12
N ALA A 57 -15.28 -5.83 -8.98
CA ALA A 57 -15.33 -4.63 -9.81
C ALA A 57 -14.23 -3.65 -9.42
N ALA A 58 -13.89 -3.57 -8.12
CA ALA A 58 -12.84 -2.70 -7.61
C ALA A 58 -11.41 -3.18 -7.95
N VAL A 59 -11.23 -4.48 -8.22
CA VAL A 59 -9.93 -5.08 -8.58
C VAL A 59 -9.83 -5.49 -10.06
N ALA A 60 -10.82 -5.13 -10.86
CA ALA A 60 -10.80 -5.35 -12.30
C ALA A 60 -9.68 -4.54 -12.97
N ARG A 61 -9.23 -5.02 -14.14
CA ARG A 61 -8.12 -4.44 -14.91
C ARG A 61 -8.57 -3.31 -15.83
#